data_AF-A0A9Q1R9R9-F1
#
_entry.id   AF-A0A9Q1R9R9-F1
#
_cell.length_a   1.000
_cell.length_b   1.000
_cell.length_c   1.000
_cell.angle_alpha   90.00
_cell.angle_beta   90.00
_cell.angle_gamma   90.00
#
_symmetry.space_group_name_H-M   'P 1'
#
loop_
_entity.id
_entity.type
_entity.pdbx_description
1 polymer ?
#
loop_
_entity_poly.entity_id
_entity_poly.type
_entity_poly.pdbx_seq_one_letter_code
_entity_poly.pdbx_strand_id
1 'polypeptide(L)'
;MVSGSGISAKRIVVDARHHMLGRLSSILAKELLNGQRVVVVRCEEICLSGGLVRQKMKYLRFLRKRMNTKPSHGPIHFRAPSKILWRTIRGMIPHKTKRGAAALARLKVFEGVPPPYDKIKRMVIPDALKVLRLQAGHKYCLLGKLSSEVGWNHYDTIKELENKRKERAQVAYERRKQLAKLRVKAEKAAEEKLGPQLAVIAPINEQVTIPGDKPFIYLKGADVKTTIVIWDAHDSLVTSPTFSSFADNIVVETLNFTNSYNYPFKKNGNPMKPALAAMVSGDKTAFYGCAFSGLQDTLLDDNGKHYFKLCTIEGAMDFIFGTGQSIYEECTILVNAGSIAPDYGGYITAQGRSDPNDPNGFVFKNCKVIGTGKTFLGRAWRSNSRVLFYKTSLSNIIVPQGWDAWNFKGKEDQITFSEQDCDGSGADTSKRVKWEKKLSTSVVESLTDLSFINTDNWINGQPFILLN
;
A
#
# COMPACT_ATOMS: atom_id res chain seq x y z
N MET A 1 -4.98 -31.45 -5.74
CA MET A 1 -5.58 -30.12 -5.94
C MET A 1 -4.90 -29.13 -5.01
N VAL A 2 -4.18 -28.16 -5.55
CA VAL A 2 -3.97 -26.85 -4.89
C VAL A 2 -4.12 -25.83 -6.00
N SER A 3 -5.18 -25.06 -5.90
CA SER A 3 -5.61 -23.98 -6.80
C SER A 3 -4.51 -22.93 -6.91
N GLY A 4 -3.91 -22.83 -8.09
CA GLY A 4 -3.03 -21.72 -8.45
C GLY A 4 -3.87 -20.50 -8.76
N SER A 5 -4.20 -19.70 -7.76
CA SER A 5 -4.62 -18.31 -7.95
C SER A 5 -3.42 -17.50 -8.42
N GLY A 6 -3.49 -17.03 -9.66
CA GLY A 6 -2.48 -16.21 -10.32
C GLY A 6 -2.44 -14.78 -9.79
N ILE A 7 -2.02 -14.60 -8.54
CA ILE A 7 -1.50 -13.33 -8.02
C ILE A 7 0.02 -13.41 -8.16
N SER A 8 0.66 -12.41 -8.77
CA SER A 8 2.13 -12.33 -8.78
C SER A 8 2.64 -12.28 -7.34
N ALA A 9 3.05 -13.42 -6.79
CA ALA A 9 3.61 -13.52 -5.44
C ALA A 9 4.65 -12.41 -5.20
N LYS A 10 4.43 -11.62 -4.14
CA LYS A 10 5.33 -10.53 -3.72
C LYS A 10 6.78 -11.01 -3.76
N ARG A 11 7.63 -10.26 -4.44
CA ARG A 11 9.03 -10.64 -4.66
C ARG A 11 9.79 -10.57 -3.34
N ILE A 12 10.30 -11.70 -2.86
CA ILE A 12 11.08 -11.79 -1.62
C ILE A 12 12.55 -11.59 -1.96
N VAL A 13 13.22 -10.65 -1.30
CA VAL A 13 14.66 -10.43 -1.45
C VAL A 13 15.37 -11.03 -0.23
N VAL A 14 16.21 -12.02 -0.46
CA VAL A 14 16.99 -12.73 0.57
C VAL A 14 18.44 -12.25 0.52
N ASP A 15 18.94 -11.81 1.66
CA ASP A 15 20.36 -11.57 1.89
C ASP A 15 21.06 -12.88 2.20
N ALA A 16 21.96 -13.34 1.32
CA ALA A 16 22.66 -14.60 1.48
C ALA A 16 23.92 -14.53 2.37
N ARG A 17 24.25 -13.35 2.89
CA ARG A 17 25.41 -13.16 3.77
C ARG A 17 25.43 -14.17 4.90
N HIS A 18 26.54 -14.88 5.05
CA HIS A 18 26.78 -15.85 6.11
C HIS A 18 25.74 -16.99 6.20
N HIS A 19 25.07 -17.32 5.11
CA HIS A 19 24.20 -18.49 5.04
C HIS A 19 24.99 -19.72 4.56
N MET A 20 24.64 -20.91 5.06
CA MET A 20 25.21 -22.17 4.61
C MET A 20 24.61 -22.57 3.24
N LEU A 21 25.45 -22.68 2.20
CA LEU A 21 25.02 -22.89 0.80
C LEU A 21 23.96 -23.98 0.64
N GLY A 22 24.19 -25.17 1.22
CA GLY A 22 23.31 -26.32 1.05
C GLY A 22 21.94 -26.12 1.70
N ARG A 23 21.91 -25.59 2.94
CA ARG A 23 20.65 -25.34 3.67
C ARG A 23 19.86 -24.21 3.02
N LEU A 24 20.54 -23.13 2.66
CA LEU A 24 19.94 -22.02 1.92
C LEU A 24 19.30 -22.52 0.62
N SER A 25 20.02 -23.33 -0.17
CA SER A 25 19.53 -23.86 -1.44
C SER A 25 18.29 -24.74 -1.27
N SER A 26 18.26 -25.57 -0.22
CA SER A 26 17.13 -26.47 0.06
C SER A 26 15.86 -25.70 0.40
N ILE A 27 15.96 -24.68 1.27
CA ILE A 27 14.82 -23.84 1.64
C ILE A 27 14.33 -23.06 0.42
N LEU A 28 15.23 -22.43 -0.33
CA LEU A 28 14.88 -21.70 -1.55
C LEU A 28 14.21 -22.60 -2.59
N ALA A 29 14.69 -23.83 -2.78
CA ALA A 29 14.09 -24.78 -3.72
C ALA A 29 12.63 -25.11 -3.38
N LYS A 30 12.33 -25.29 -2.09
CA LYS A 30 10.95 -25.53 -1.60
C LYS A 30 10.06 -24.31 -1.86
N GLU A 31 10.52 -23.11 -1.52
CA GLU A 31 9.76 -21.88 -1.72
C GLU A 31 9.45 -21.61 -3.21
N LEU A 32 10.41 -21.87 -4.09
CA LEU A 32 10.22 -21.73 -5.54
C LEU A 32 9.16 -22.71 -6.08
N LEU A 33 9.17 -23.95 -5.59
CA LEU A 33 8.18 -24.98 -5.94
C LEU A 33 6.78 -24.67 -5.39
N ASN A 34 6.70 -23.91 -4.29
CA ASN A 34 5.46 -23.45 -3.67
C ASN A 34 4.81 -22.25 -4.40
N GLY A 35 5.51 -21.56 -5.29
CA GLY A 35 4.92 -20.38 -5.95
C GLY A 35 5.76 -19.11 -5.89
N GLN A 36 6.71 -19.03 -4.97
CA GLN A 36 7.30 -17.75 -4.59
C GLN A 36 8.30 -17.22 -5.62
N ARG A 37 8.34 -15.89 -5.78
CA ARG A 37 9.35 -15.18 -6.56
C ARG A 37 10.46 -14.73 -5.63
N VAL A 38 11.65 -15.32 -5.78
CA VAL A 38 12.76 -15.09 -4.85
C VAL A 38 13.95 -14.47 -5.56
N VAL A 39 14.50 -13.42 -4.97
CA VAL A 39 15.75 -12.80 -5.37
C VAL A 39 16.77 -12.99 -4.27
N VAL A 40 17.94 -13.52 -4.58
CA VAL A 40 19.03 -13.69 -3.62
C VAL A 40 20.15 -12.71 -3.96
N VAL A 41 20.58 -11.92 -2.99
CA VAL A 41 21.67 -10.95 -3.12
C VAL A 41 22.85 -11.34 -2.22
N ARG A 42 24.04 -10.82 -2.53
CA ARG A 42 25.30 -11.15 -1.82
C ARG A 42 25.67 -12.62 -1.84
N CYS A 43 25.54 -13.25 -3.01
CA CYS A 43 25.89 -14.66 -3.19
C CYS A 43 27.38 -14.95 -2.88
N GLU A 44 28.25 -13.95 -3.01
CA GLU A 44 29.68 -14.03 -2.67
C GLU A 44 29.95 -14.21 -1.17
N GLU A 45 29.03 -13.77 -0.30
CA GLU A 45 29.15 -13.88 1.16
C GLU A 45 28.53 -15.18 1.72
N ILE A 46 28.11 -16.11 0.86
CA ILE A 46 27.61 -17.43 1.25
C ILE A 46 28.74 -18.28 1.85
N CYS A 47 28.44 -19.04 2.90
CA CYS A 47 29.38 -19.93 3.56
C CYS A 47 29.31 -21.37 3.03
N LEU A 48 30.49 -21.97 2.91
CA LEU A 48 30.70 -23.40 2.69
C LEU A 48 31.42 -23.99 3.91
N SER A 49 31.00 -25.16 4.38
CA SER A 49 31.69 -25.87 5.47
C SER A 49 33.05 -26.39 5.02
N GLY A 50 34.04 -26.33 5.92
CA GLY A 50 35.43 -26.67 5.63
C GLY A 50 36.26 -25.47 5.20
N GLY A 51 37.56 -25.52 5.50
CA GLY A 51 38.50 -24.44 5.16
C GLY A 51 38.72 -24.28 3.66
N LEU A 52 39.23 -23.11 3.27
CA LEU A 52 39.40 -22.70 1.87
C LEU A 52 40.23 -23.70 1.05
N VAL A 53 41.36 -24.19 1.57
CA VAL A 53 42.24 -25.13 0.85
C VAL A 53 41.49 -26.42 0.49
N ARG A 54 40.78 -27.01 1.45
CA ARG A 54 39.98 -28.23 1.22
C ARG A 54 38.91 -28.01 0.16
N GLN A 55 38.21 -26.89 0.24
CA GLN A 55 37.13 -26.58 -0.69
C GLN A 55 37.66 -26.24 -2.09
N LYS A 56 38.79 -25.54 -2.19
CA LYS A 56 39.52 -25.28 -3.43
C LYS A 56 39.91 -26.58 -4.11
N MET A 57 40.56 -27.51 -3.40
CA MET A 57 40.96 -28.80 -3.97
C MET A 57 39.76 -29.62 -4.48
N LYS A 58 38.65 -29.64 -3.72
CA LYS A 58 37.41 -30.27 -4.18
C LYS A 58 36.86 -29.60 -5.44
N TYR A 59 36.87 -28.28 -5.50
CA TYR A 59 36.36 -27.54 -6.65
C TYR A 59 37.23 -27.71 -7.90
N LEU A 60 38.56 -27.70 -7.75
CA LEU A 60 39.49 -27.97 -8.84
C LEU A 60 39.30 -29.40 -9.40
N ARG A 61 39.07 -30.40 -8.53
CA ARG A 61 38.71 -31.75 -8.98
C ARG A 61 37.37 -31.77 -9.74
N PHE A 62 36.39 -30.96 -9.31
CA PHE A 62 35.12 -30.81 -10.03
C PHE A 62 35.33 -30.18 -11.41
N LEU A 63 36.16 -29.15 -11.54
CA LEU A 63 36.49 -28.50 -12.82
C LEU A 63 37.16 -29.46 -13.82
N ARG A 64 37.85 -30.50 -13.35
CA ARG A 64 38.48 -31.51 -14.22
C ARG A 64 37.46 -32.50 -14.82
N LYS A 65 36.21 -32.54 -14.32
CA LYS A 65 35.19 -33.45 -14.87
C LYS A 65 34.76 -32.98 -16.26
N ARG A 66 34.98 -33.79 -17.28
CA ARG A 66 34.58 -33.49 -18.68
C ARG A 66 34.03 -34.75 -19.33
N MET A 67 33.21 -34.60 -20.38
CA MET A 67 32.84 -35.73 -21.22
C MET A 67 34.08 -36.23 -21.95
N ASN A 68 34.25 -37.56 -22.01
CA ASN A 68 35.44 -38.16 -22.61
C ASN A 68 35.49 -37.99 -24.13
N THR A 69 34.33 -38.04 -24.80
CA THR A 69 34.23 -37.98 -26.26
C THR A 69 34.25 -36.56 -26.80
N LYS A 70 33.32 -35.69 -26.36
CA LYS A 70 33.25 -34.29 -26.77
C LYS A 70 33.12 -33.37 -25.55
N PRO A 71 34.22 -32.75 -25.09
CA PRO A 71 34.22 -31.94 -23.86
C PRO A 71 33.15 -30.83 -23.84
N SER A 72 32.76 -30.28 -25.00
CA SER A 72 31.71 -29.26 -25.12
C SER A 72 30.30 -29.76 -24.78
N HIS A 73 30.05 -31.07 -24.85
CA HIS A 73 28.80 -31.73 -24.43
C HIS A 73 28.82 -32.16 -22.95
N GLY A 74 29.93 -31.92 -22.26
CA GLY A 74 30.10 -32.25 -20.84
C GLY A 74 29.42 -31.27 -19.88
N PRO A 75 29.51 -31.53 -18.57
CA PRO A 75 28.94 -30.67 -17.55
C PRO A 75 29.57 -29.26 -17.57
N ILE A 76 28.73 -28.22 -17.57
CA ILE A 76 29.17 -26.83 -17.46
C ILE A 76 29.48 -26.50 -15.99
N HIS A 77 30.71 -26.09 -15.73
CA HIS A 77 31.16 -25.72 -14.39
C HIS A 77 31.17 -24.21 -14.19
N PHE A 78 30.15 -23.70 -13.51
CA PHE A 78 30.08 -22.29 -13.16
C PHE A 78 31.15 -21.91 -12.13
N ARG A 79 31.74 -20.72 -12.25
CA ARG A 79 32.70 -20.18 -11.28
C ARG A 79 32.16 -18.98 -10.49
N ALA A 80 31.17 -18.28 -11.02
CA ALA A 80 30.54 -17.15 -10.33
C ALA A 80 29.67 -17.64 -9.15
N PRO A 81 29.73 -17.00 -7.96
CA PRO A 81 28.96 -17.40 -6.78
C PRO A 81 27.46 -17.52 -7.01
N SER A 82 26.86 -16.57 -7.73
CA SER A 82 25.43 -16.59 -8.05
C SER A 82 25.07 -17.82 -8.89
N LYS A 83 25.89 -18.14 -9.89
CA LYS A 83 25.68 -19.31 -10.76
C LYS A 83 25.95 -20.63 -10.04
N ILE A 84 26.86 -20.67 -9.07
CA ILE A 84 27.07 -21.83 -8.20
C ILE A 84 25.83 -22.07 -7.33
N LEU A 85 25.28 -21.02 -6.72
CA LEU A 85 24.02 -21.10 -5.97
C LEU A 85 22.88 -21.56 -6.88
N TRP A 86 22.72 -20.95 -8.04
CA TRP A 86 21.69 -21.31 -9.02
C TRP A 86 21.79 -22.77 -9.45
N ARG A 87 23.00 -23.27 -9.75
CA ARG A 87 23.23 -24.68 -10.09
C ARG A 87 22.84 -25.62 -8.94
N THR A 88 23.14 -25.21 -7.71
CA THR A 88 22.83 -25.99 -6.50
C THR A 88 21.32 -26.10 -6.30
N ILE A 89 20.59 -24.98 -6.43
CA ILE A 89 19.12 -24.95 -6.36
C ILE A 89 18.51 -25.73 -7.53
N ARG A 90 19.03 -25.57 -8.76
CA ARG A 90 18.60 -26.34 -9.94
C ARG A 90 18.72 -27.84 -9.71
N GLY A 91 19.77 -28.30 -9.02
CA GLY A 91 19.97 -29.71 -8.66
C GLY A 91 18.95 -30.24 -7.65
N MET A 92 18.29 -29.36 -6.90
CA MET A 92 17.25 -29.70 -5.90
C MET A 92 15.82 -29.56 -6.45
N ILE A 93 15.66 -29.09 -7.69
CA ILE A 93 14.37 -28.91 -8.37
C ILE A 93 14.27 -29.88 -9.56
N PRO A 94 13.12 -30.52 -9.81
CA PRO A 94 12.86 -31.32 -11.01
C PRO A 94 12.72 -30.42 -12.27
N HIS A 95 13.77 -29.67 -12.60
CA HIS A 95 13.78 -28.56 -13.56
C HIS A 95 13.52 -28.97 -15.02
N LYS A 96 13.61 -30.26 -15.35
CA LYS A 96 13.24 -30.79 -16.68
C LYS A 96 11.73 -30.88 -16.89
N THR A 97 10.94 -30.84 -15.80
CA THR A 97 9.47 -30.79 -15.88
C THR A 97 9.00 -29.35 -16.12
N LYS A 98 7.82 -29.16 -16.74
CA LYS A 98 7.21 -27.83 -16.92
C LYS A 98 7.09 -27.07 -15.59
N ARG A 99 6.65 -27.75 -14.52
CA ARG A 99 6.54 -27.18 -13.16
C ARG A 99 7.89 -26.74 -12.62
N GLY A 100 8.91 -27.60 -12.72
CA GLY A 100 10.24 -27.28 -12.21
C GLY A 100 10.93 -26.16 -13.00
N ALA A 101 10.75 -26.12 -14.32
CA ALA A 101 11.24 -25.03 -15.16
C ALA A 101 10.59 -23.69 -14.77
N ALA A 102 9.27 -23.67 -14.57
CA ALA A 102 8.55 -22.49 -14.10
C ALA A 102 8.99 -22.05 -12.69
N ALA A 103 9.24 -22.99 -11.78
CA ALA A 103 9.77 -22.69 -10.45
C ALA A 103 11.16 -22.04 -10.53
N LEU A 104 12.06 -22.58 -11.37
CA LEU A 104 13.41 -22.03 -11.53
C LEU A 104 13.40 -20.64 -12.19
N ALA A 105 12.46 -20.36 -13.09
CA ALA A 105 12.29 -19.04 -13.72
C ALA A 105 11.93 -17.92 -12.72
N ARG A 106 11.41 -18.28 -11.54
CA ARG A 106 11.07 -17.33 -10.46
C ARG A 106 12.29 -16.92 -9.61
N LEU A 107 13.43 -17.58 -9.78
CA LEU A 107 14.66 -17.31 -9.04
C LEU A 107 15.55 -16.30 -9.78
N LYS A 108 15.95 -15.23 -9.08
CA LYS A 108 17.07 -14.39 -9.50
C LYS A 108 18.15 -14.40 -8.43
N VAL A 109 19.42 -14.40 -8.85
CA VAL A 109 20.58 -14.49 -7.95
C VAL A 109 21.61 -13.45 -8.40
N PHE A 110 22.18 -12.73 -7.44
CA PHE A 110 23.12 -11.65 -7.72
C PHE A 110 24.29 -11.68 -6.74
N GLU A 111 25.48 -11.36 -7.25
CA GLU A 111 26.60 -10.89 -6.47
C GLU A 111 26.39 -9.42 -6.05
N GLY A 112 26.80 -9.06 -4.83
CA GLY A 112 26.52 -7.75 -4.25
C GLY A 112 25.02 -7.46 -4.16
N VAL A 113 24.66 -6.17 -4.06
CA VAL A 113 23.26 -5.72 -4.01
C VAL A 113 22.98 -4.68 -5.09
N PRO A 114 22.56 -5.10 -6.30
CA PRO A 114 22.29 -4.17 -7.39
C PRO A 114 20.93 -3.44 -7.23
N PRO A 115 20.76 -2.25 -7.83
CA PRO A 115 19.45 -1.60 -7.96
C PRO A 115 18.43 -2.48 -8.71
N PRO A 116 17.15 -2.50 -8.31
CA PRO A 116 16.52 -1.73 -7.22
C PRO A 116 16.59 -2.41 -5.84
N TYR A 117 17.32 -3.52 -5.69
CA TYR A 117 17.32 -4.34 -4.46
C TYR A 117 18.14 -3.73 -3.31
N ASP A 118 18.93 -2.71 -3.60
CA ASP A 118 19.69 -1.91 -2.63
C ASP A 118 18.79 -1.10 -1.70
N LYS A 119 17.65 -0.64 -2.20
CA LYS A 119 16.62 0.13 -1.48
C LYS A 119 15.52 -0.74 -0.85
N ILE A 120 15.43 -2.02 -1.22
CA ILE A 120 14.39 -2.93 -0.74
C ILE A 120 14.81 -3.60 0.57
N LYS A 121 13.83 -3.85 1.47
CA LYS A 121 14.04 -4.64 2.69
C LYS A 121 14.46 -6.06 2.32
N ARG A 122 15.65 -6.45 2.78
CA ARG A 122 16.22 -7.79 2.58
C ARG A 122 15.94 -8.64 3.80
N MET A 123 15.50 -9.87 3.57
CA MET A 123 15.24 -10.87 4.60
C MET A 123 16.44 -11.79 4.77
N VAL A 124 16.57 -12.36 5.96
CA VAL A 124 17.56 -13.39 6.30
C VAL A 124 16.79 -14.67 6.63
N ILE A 125 17.36 -15.84 6.31
CA ILE A 125 16.75 -17.14 6.62
C ILE A 125 17.48 -17.71 7.84
N PRO A 126 16.91 -17.60 9.07
CA PRO A 126 17.61 -18.02 10.28
C PRO A 126 18.07 -19.47 10.22
N ASP A 127 17.23 -20.36 9.67
CA ASP A 127 17.52 -21.79 9.56
C ASP A 127 18.70 -22.15 8.67
N ALA A 128 19.18 -21.21 7.86
CA ALA A 128 20.35 -21.39 7.03
C ALA A 128 21.56 -20.57 7.51
N LEU A 129 21.45 -19.74 8.55
CA LEU A 129 22.57 -18.94 9.04
C LEU A 129 23.70 -19.80 9.60
N LYS A 130 24.93 -19.51 9.17
CA LYS A 130 26.16 -20.19 9.62
C LYS A 130 26.29 -20.19 11.14
N VAL A 131 25.98 -19.08 11.80
CA VAL A 131 26.11 -18.96 13.27
C VAL A 131 25.21 -19.94 14.02
N LEU A 132 24.04 -20.28 13.46
CA LEU A 132 23.10 -21.21 14.08
C LEU A 132 23.36 -22.66 13.66
N ARG A 133 24.02 -22.87 12.51
CA ARG A 133 24.12 -24.19 11.87
C ARG A 133 25.50 -24.81 11.87
N LEU A 134 26.55 -24.04 12.13
CA LEU A 134 27.92 -24.53 12.21
C LEU A 134 28.42 -24.33 13.64
N GLN A 135 28.89 -25.40 14.28
CA GLN A 135 29.46 -25.35 15.61
C GLN A 135 30.67 -24.40 15.68
N ALA A 136 30.84 -23.74 16.83
CA ALA A 136 31.98 -22.87 17.08
C ALA A 136 33.30 -23.65 16.88
N GLY A 137 34.30 -22.99 16.30
CA GLY A 137 35.61 -23.61 15.98
C GLY A 137 35.67 -24.34 14.63
N HIS A 138 34.55 -24.71 14.01
CA HIS A 138 34.58 -25.36 12.70
C HIS A 138 34.96 -24.37 11.57
N LYS A 139 35.95 -24.76 10.78
CA LYS A 139 36.41 -23.98 9.62
C LYS A 139 35.32 -23.88 8.56
N TYR A 140 35.20 -22.72 7.94
CA TYR A 140 34.35 -22.44 6.78
C TYR A 140 35.10 -21.57 5.78
N CYS A 141 34.60 -21.48 4.56
CA CYS A 141 35.08 -20.50 3.58
C CYS A 141 33.91 -19.76 2.93
N LEU A 142 34.15 -18.53 2.50
CA LEU A 142 33.20 -17.75 1.72
C LEU A 142 33.21 -18.23 0.25
N LEU A 143 32.03 -18.28 -0.35
CA LEU A 143 31.84 -18.74 -1.71
C LEU A 143 32.53 -17.80 -2.71
N GLY A 144 32.52 -16.49 -2.46
CA GLY A 144 33.26 -15.51 -3.26
C GLY A 144 34.76 -15.75 -3.26
N LYS A 145 35.36 -15.98 -2.08
CA LYS A 145 36.79 -16.28 -1.94
C LYS A 145 37.16 -17.63 -2.57
N LEU A 146 36.30 -18.64 -2.46
CA LEU A 146 36.51 -19.89 -3.20
C LEU A 146 36.45 -19.65 -4.71
N SER A 147 35.50 -18.85 -5.17
CA SER A 147 35.26 -18.56 -6.57
C SER A 147 36.43 -17.80 -7.20
N SER A 148 37.03 -16.84 -6.50
CA SER A 148 38.22 -16.12 -6.97
C SER A 148 39.41 -17.06 -7.19
N GLU A 149 39.66 -17.96 -6.24
CA GLU A 149 40.74 -18.96 -6.30
C GLU A 149 40.60 -19.98 -7.44
N VAL A 150 39.42 -20.08 -8.05
CA VAL A 150 39.12 -21.02 -9.14
C VAL A 150 38.80 -20.32 -10.46
N GLY A 151 39.10 -19.01 -10.56
CA GLY A 151 39.05 -18.25 -11.81
C GLY A 151 37.82 -17.35 -11.99
N TRP A 152 37.26 -16.81 -10.90
CA TRP A 152 36.26 -15.74 -10.96
C TRP A 152 36.87 -14.39 -10.52
N ASN A 153 37.19 -13.54 -11.49
CA ASN A 153 38.05 -12.36 -11.29
C ASN A 153 37.31 -11.09 -10.80
N HIS A 154 36.06 -11.20 -10.36
CA HIS A 154 35.26 -10.03 -9.94
C HIS A 154 35.13 -9.86 -8.43
N TYR A 155 35.78 -10.73 -7.64
CA TYR A 155 35.64 -10.70 -6.18
C TYR A 155 36.04 -9.37 -5.56
N ASP A 156 37.21 -8.85 -5.94
CA ASP A 156 37.71 -7.58 -5.40
C ASP A 156 36.89 -6.38 -5.90
N THR A 157 36.48 -6.39 -7.17
CA THR A 157 35.60 -5.36 -7.74
C THR A 157 34.25 -5.30 -7.00
N ILE A 158 33.61 -6.45 -6.75
CA ILE A 158 32.34 -6.50 -6.02
C ILE A 158 32.52 -6.02 -4.57
N LYS A 159 33.63 -6.40 -3.94
CA LYS A 159 33.97 -5.95 -2.59
C LYS A 159 34.13 -4.42 -2.52
N GLU A 160 34.80 -3.82 -3.50
CA GLU A 160 34.96 -2.37 -3.61
C GLU A 160 33.61 -1.66 -3.82
N LEU A 161 32.77 -2.17 -4.73
CA LEU A 161 31.44 -1.62 -5.00
C LEU A 161 30.52 -1.71 -3.78
N GLU A 162 30.56 -2.82 -3.05
CA GLU A 162 29.80 -2.99 -1.80
C GLU A 162 30.31 -2.06 -0.69
N ASN A 163 31.61 -1.81 -0.61
CA ASN A 163 32.17 -0.83 0.33
C ASN A 163 31.69 0.59 0.00
N LYS A 164 31.80 1.02 -1.27
CA LYS A 164 31.24 2.30 -1.74
C LYS A 164 29.73 2.41 -1.46
N ARG A 165 28.98 1.33 -1.63
CA ARG A 165 27.54 1.28 -1.29
C ARG A 165 27.31 1.45 0.22
N LYS A 166 28.11 0.80 1.06
CA LYS A 166 28.04 0.91 2.53
C LYS A 166 28.38 2.31 3.00
N GLU A 167 29.41 2.95 2.44
CA GLU A 167 29.78 4.34 2.72
C GLU A 167 28.63 5.30 2.39
N ARG A 168 28.06 5.21 1.17
CA ARG A 168 26.88 6.01 0.79
C ARG A 168 25.69 5.76 1.72
N ALA A 169 25.44 4.50 2.08
CA ALA A 169 24.36 4.15 3.01
C ALA A 169 24.61 4.68 4.43
N GLN A 170 25.87 4.71 4.88
CA GLN A 170 26.28 5.26 6.17
C GLN A 170 26.07 6.77 6.21
N VAL A 171 26.50 7.51 5.18
CA VAL A 171 26.24 8.95 5.06
C VAL A 171 24.74 9.24 5.09
N ALA A 172 23.94 8.48 4.33
CA ALA A 172 22.49 8.62 4.34
C ALA A 172 21.86 8.25 5.70
N TYR A 173 22.42 7.27 6.41
CA TYR A 173 21.98 6.90 7.76
C TYR A 173 22.32 7.99 8.79
N GLU A 174 23.55 8.50 8.77
CA GLU A 174 24.01 9.57 9.65
C GLU A 174 23.23 10.85 9.42
N ARG A 175 23.00 11.24 8.15
CA ARG A 175 22.12 12.37 7.81
C ARG A 175 20.71 12.17 8.37
N ARG A 176 20.10 10.99 8.20
CA ARG A 176 18.78 10.68 8.77
C ARG A 176 18.79 10.71 10.30
N LYS A 177 19.85 10.19 10.94
CA LYS A 177 20.01 10.20 12.40
C LYS A 177 20.19 11.62 12.95
N GLN A 178 20.98 12.46 12.27
CA GLN A 178 21.16 13.86 12.59
C GLN A 178 19.86 14.64 12.42
N LEU A 179 19.15 14.46 11.30
CA LEU A 179 17.83 15.06 11.07
C LEU A 179 16.82 14.63 12.12
N ALA A 180 16.80 13.35 12.52
CA ALA A 180 15.95 12.87 13.61
C ALA A 180 16.32 13.52 14.96
N LYS A 181 17.61 13.67 15.27
CA LYS A 181 18.07 14.36 16.48
C LYS A 181 17.70 15.85 16.47
N LEU A 182 17.87 16.52 15.32
CA LEU A 182 17.45 17.90 15.11
C LEU A 182 15.94 18.04 15.24
N ARG A 183 15.17 17.10 14.70
CA ARG A 183 13.71 17.05 14.82
C ARG A 183 13.28 16.90 16.28
N VAL A 184 13.85 15.95 17.02
CA VAL A 184 13.55 15.78 18.46
C VAL A 184 13.95 17.03 19.27
N LYS A 185 15.08 17.67 18.93
CA LYS A 185 15.50 18.93 19.57
C LYS A 185 14.55 20.08 19.22
N ALA A 186 14.09 20.16 17.97
CA ALA A 186 13.14 21.15 17.51
C ALA A 186 11.75 20.92 18.14
N GLU A 187 11.32 19.67 18.27
CA GLU A 187 10.09 19.27 18.98
C GLU A 187 10.17 19.71 20.44
N LYS A 188 11.26 19.42 21.15
CA LYS A 188 11.46 19.87 22.54
C LYS A 188 11.55 21.40 22.68
N ALA A 189 12.28 22.06 21.79
CA ALA A 189 12.38 23.52 21.81
C ALA A 189 11.07 24.20 21.43
N ALA A 190 10.27 23.58 20.56
CA ALA A 190 8.91 24.00 20.28
C ALA A 190 8.04 23.80 21.52
N GLU A 191 8.11 22.65 22.19
CA GLU A 191 7.35 22.33 23.41
C GLU A 191 7.67 23.29 24.57
N GLU A 192 8.95 23.62 24.79
CA GLU A 192 9.38 24.61 25.78
C GLU A 192 8.97 26.05 25.42
N LYS A 193 8.98 26.42 24.13
CA LYS A 193 8.46 27.71 23.66
C LYS A 193 6.93 27.77 23.68
N LEU A 194 6.26 26.64 23.50
CA LEU A 194 4.81 26.52 23.46
C LEU A 194 4.22 26.54 24.87
N GLY A 195 4.86 26.02 25.92
CA GLY A 195 4.44 26.23 27.32
C GLY A 195 2.90 26.24 27.53
N PRO A 196 2.29 27.26 28.16
CA PRO A 196 0.84 27.34 28.38
C PRO A 196 -0.01 27.49 27.09
N GLN A 197 0.60 27.61 25.91
CA GLN A 197 -0.08 27.49 24.60
C GLN A 197 -0.39 26.03 24.24
N LEU A 198 -0.05 25.04 25.08
CA LEU A 198 -0.65 23.71 25.02
C LEU A 198 -2.17 23.73 25.27
N ALA A 199 -2.73 24.81 25.83
CA ALA A 199 -4.17 25.07 25.79
C ALA A 199 -4.70 25.30 24.35
N VAL A 200 -3.82 25.57 23.38
CA VAL A 200 -4.09 25.71 21.93
C VAL A 200 -3.82 24.39 21.17
N ILE A 201 -3.33 23.34 21.85
CA ILE A 201 -3.22 21.95 21.33
C ILE A 201 -4.34 21.07 21.92
N ALA A 202 -5.28 21.67 22.65
CA ALA A 202 -6.59 21.06 22.77
C ALA A 202 -7.18 20.94 21.34
N PRO A 203 -7.87 19.83 21.01
CA PRO A 203 -8.71 19.79 19.83
C PRO A 203 -9.56 21.06 19.80
N ILE A 204 -9.65 21.70 18.64
CA ILE A 204 -10.54 22.85 18.43
C ILE A 204 -11.95 22.30 18.59
N ASN A 205 -12.53 22.49 19.78
CA ASN A 205 -13.83 21.95 20.15
C ASN A 205 -14.92 22.94 19.74
N GLU A 206 -15.11 23.08 18.44
CA GLU A 206 -16.08 24.01 17.85
C GLU A 206 -16.67 23.43 16.55
N GLN A 207 -17.86 23.88 16.20
CA GLN A 207 -18.39 23.69 14.85
C GLN A 207 -17.90 24.83 13.96
N VAL A 208 -17.19 24.47 12.90
CA VAL A 208 -16.68 25.44 11.93
C VAL A 208 -17.60 25.46 10.71
N THR A 209 -18.12 26.63 10.37
CA THR A 209 -18.96 26.82 9.18
C THR A 209 -18.35 27.88 8.27
N ILE A 210 -18.08 27.52 7.02
CA ILE A 210 -17.75 28.46 5.96
C ILE A 210 -19.06 28.81 5.23
N PRO A 211 -19.62 30.01 5.44
CA PRO A 211 -20.87 30.41 4.80
C PRO A 211 -20.64 30.67 3.30
N GLY A 212 -21.68 30.47 2.49
CA GLY A 212 -21.59 30.50 1.03
C GLY A 212 -21.13 31.84 0.42
N ASP A 213 -21.25 32.94 1.16
CA ASP A 213 -20.83 34.27 0.75
C ASP A 213 -19.32 34.53 0.93
N LYS A 214 -18.55 33.52 1.38
CA LYS A 214 -17.10 33.61 1.61
C LYS A 214 -16.28 32.62 0.76
N PRO A 215 -16.23 32.80 -0.56
CA PRO A 215 -15.40 31.97 -1.43
C PRO A 215 -13.90 32.24 -1.22
N PHE A 216 -13.06 31.36 -1.76
CA PHE A 216 -11.59 31.49 -1.76
C PHE A 216 -10.93 31.45 -0.38
N ILE A 217 -11.58 30.84 0.61
CA ILE A 217 -10.94 30.57 1.90
C ILE A 217 -9.98 29.39 1.75
N TYR A 218 -8.76 29.59 2.25
CA TYR A 218 -7.75 28.57 2.39
C TYR A 218 -7.49 28.27 3.87
N LEU A 219 -7.77 27.04 4.29
CA LEU A 219 -7.49 26.55 5.64
C LEU A 219 -6.26 25.64 5.63
N LYS A 220 -5.27 25.95 6.47
CA LYS A 220 -4.02 25.18 6.57
C LYS A 220 -3.74 24.79 8.01
N GLY A 221 -3.77 23.48 8.28
CA GLY A 221 -3.30 22.91 9.54
C GLY A 221 -1.79 22.67 9.55
N ALA A 222 -1.23 22.51 10.74
CA ALA A 222 0.20 22.26 10.92
C ALA A 222 0.55 20.77 10.72
N ASP A 223 -0.27 19.87 11.27
CA ASP A 223 -0.18 18.42 11.11
C ASP A 223 -1.58 17.81 11.33
N VAL A 224 -1.97 16.83 10.53
CA VAL A 224 -3.29 16.18 10.63
C VAL A 224 -3.52 15.50 12.00
N LYS A 225 -2.45 15.19 12.74
CA LYS A 225 -2.52 14.58 14.07
C LYS A 225 -2.63 15.60 15.20
N THR A 226 -2.33 16.86 14.95
CA THR A 226 -2.32 17.91 15.98
C THR A 226 -3.36 19.00 15.73
N THR A 227 -3.68 19.29 14.47
CA THR A 227 -4.74 20.24 14.08
C THR A 227 -6.05 19.49 13.90
N ILE A 228 -6.76 19.27 15.01
CA ILE A 228 -8.01 18.52 15.07
C ILE A 228 -9.15 19.49 15.39
N VAL A 229 -10.17 19.53 14.54
CA VAL A 229 -11.47 20.14 14.84
C VAL A 229 -12.42 19.02 15.25
N ILE A 230 -13.01 19.12 16.43
CA ILE A 230 -13.84 18.07 17.02
C ILE A 230 -15.18 18.63 17.51
N TRP A 231 -16.23 17.85 17.34
CA TRP A 231 -17.55 18.13 17.89
C TRP A 231 -18.36 16.81 18.04
N ASP A 232 -19.51 16.82 18.71
CA ASP A 232 -20.31 15.62 19.01
C ASP A 232 -21.82 15.77 18.74
N ALA A 233 -22.21 16.76 17.93
CA ALA A 233 -23.59 16.85 17.45
C ALA A 233 -23.93 15.67 16.51
N HIS A 234 -25.21 15.29 16.47
CA HIS A 234 -25.71 14.07 15.81
C HIS A 234 -27.14 14.24 15.31
N ASP A 235 -27.66 13.20 14.64
CA ASP A 235 -29.01 13.05 14.05
C ASP A 235 -29.35 13.97 12.87
N SER A 236 -28.98 15.25 12.91
CA SER A 236 -29.35 16.25 11.90
C SER A 236 -28.24 16.46 10.87
N LEU A 237 -28.54 16.32 9.58
CA LEU A 237 -27.57 16.60 8.51
C LEU A 237 -27.14 18.07 8.45
N VAL A 238 -27.93 18.98 9.02
CA VAL A 238 -27.68 20.42 8.99
C VAL A 238 -26.88 20.87 10.21
N THR A 239 -27.20 20.34 11.39
CA THR A 239 -26.64 20.84 12.66
C THR A 239 -25.60 19.91 13.28
N SER A 240 -25.44 18.67 12.77
CA SER A 240 -24.41 17.75 13.24
C SER A 240 -22.99 17.92 12.68
N PRO A 241 -22.75 18.54 11.50
CA PRO A 241 -21.39 18.64 10.96
C PRO A 241 -20.42 19.35 11.91
N THR A 242 -19.29 18.71 12.22
CA THR A 242 -18.17 19.37 12.90
C THR A 242 -17.57 20.48 12.01
N PHE A 243 -17.44 20.20 10.72
CA PHE A 243 -17.06 21.19 9.71
C PHE A 243 -18.13 21.26 8.62
N SER A 244 -18.55 22.45 8.23
CA SER A 244 -19.41 22.66 7.07
C SER A 244 -18.83 23.72 6.15
N SER A 245 -18.93 23.48 4.85
CA SER A 245 -18.60 24.46 3.83
C SER A 245 -19.75 24.57 2.85
N PHE A 246 -20.17 25.80 2.55
CA PHE A 246 -21.16 26.11 1.53
C PHE A 246 -20.62 27.04 0.44
N ALA A 247 -19.36 27.45 0.55
CA ALA A 247 -18.73 28.42 -0.34
C ALA A 247 -17.95 27.73 -1.46
N ASP A 248 -17.81 28.43 -2.57
CA ASP A 248 -17.03 27.97 -3.71
C ASP A 248 -15.52 28.23 -3.52
N ASN A 249 -14.68 27.46 -4.22
CA ASN A 249 -13.23 27.64 -4.28
C ASN A 249 -12.52 27.52 -2.93
N ILE A 250 -12.94 26.56 -2.11
CA ILE A 250 -12.36 26.30 -0.80
C ILE A 250 -11.20 25.33 -0.92
N VAL A 251 -10.10 25.63 -0.22
CA VAL A 251 -8.95 24.72 -0.14
C VAL A 251 -8.64 24.44 1.32
N VAL A 252 -8.49 23.16 1.67
CA VAL A 252 -8.17 22.73 3.03
C VAL A 252 -6.96 21.79 2.98
N GLU A 253 -5.96 22.05 3.80
CA GLU A 253 -4.72 21.27 3.85
C GLU A 253 -4.39 20.84 5.28
N THR A 254 -4.15 19.54 5.49
CA THR A 254 -3.56 19.01 6.72
C THR A 254 -4.38 19.29 8.01
N LEU A 255 -5.71 19.19 7.92
CA LEU A 255 -6.62 19.23 9.08
C LEU A 255 -7.33 17.89 9.30
N ASN A 256 -7.68 17.60 10.55
CA ASN A 256 -8.53 16.46 10.92
C ASN A 256 -9.87 16.95 11.47
N PHE A 257 -10.95 16.57 10.80
CA PHE A 257 -12.31 16.80 11.26
C PHE A 257 -12.83 15.52 11.91
N THR A 258 -13.21 15.59 13.17
CA THR A 258 -13.70 14.44 13.93
C THR A 258 -15.09 14.74 14.47
N ASN A 259 -16.03 13.81 14.27
CA ASN A 259 -17.26 13.80 15.05
C ASN A 259 -17.16 12.71 16.11
N SER A 260 -17.08 13.11 17.38
CA SER A 260 -16.86 12.19 18.49
C SER A 260 -18.12 11.50 19.00
N TYR A 261 -19.33 11.88 18.59
CA TYR A 261 -20.59 11.40 19.19
C TYR A 261 -20.63 9.87 19.37
N ASN A 262 -20.27 9.13 18.32
CA ASN A 262 -20.19 7.67 18.34
C ASN A 262 -18.81 7.16 17.88
N TYR A 263 -17.79 8.01 17.96
CA TYR A 263 -16.41 7.69 17.58
C TYR A 263 -15.39 8.06 18.69
N PRO A 264 -14.46 7.16 19.05
CA PRO A 264 -14.43 5.74 18.67
C PRO A 264 -15.52 4.95 19.41
N PHE A 265 -16.37 4.24 18.66
CA PHE A 265 -17.61 3.61 19.14
C PHE A 265 -17.46 2.80 20.44
N LYS A 266 -16.42 1.96 20.53
CA LYS A 266 -16.17 1.10 21.70
C LYS A 266 -15.85 1.85 22.99
N LYS A 267 -15.50 3.14 22.91
CA LYS A 267 -15.17 3.97 24.07
C LYS A 267 -16.31 4.89 24.50
N ASN A 268 -17.21 5.28 23.59
CA ASN A 268 -18.21 6.31 23.90
C ASN A 268 -19.52 5.74 24.48
N GLY A 269 -19.89 4.48 24.16
CA GLY A 269 -21.11 3.85 24.70
C GLY A 269 -22.44 4.41 24.16
N ASN A 270 -22.40 5.49 23.39
CA ASN A 270 -23.54 6.08 22.71
C ASN A 270 -24.10 5.16 21.61
N PRO A 271 -25.43 5.19 21.37
CA PRO A 271 -26.03 4.47 20.25
C PRO A 271 -25.48 5.01 18.92
N MET A 272 -25.44 4.15 17.92
CA MET A 272 -25.07 4.57 16.56
C MET A 272 -26.16 5.48 15.99
N LYS A 273 -25.77 6.67 15.54
CA LYS A 273 -26.62 7.72 14.95
C LYS A 273 -25.85 8.44 13.83
N PRO A 274 -26.50 9.04 12.85
CA PRO A 274 -25.86 9.97 11.92
C PRO A 274 -25.05 11.03 12.67
N ALA A 275 -23.75 11.18 12.36
CA ALA A 275 -22.87 12.11 13.05
C ALA A 275 -21.74 12.56 12.11
N LEU A 276 -21.93 13.74 11.49
CA LEU A 276 -21.09 14.22 10.41
C LEU A 276 -19.79 14.83 10.94
N ALA A 277 -18.65 14.33 10.49
CA ALA A 277 -17.36 14.98 10.70
C ALA A 277 -17.20 16.17 9.74
N ALA A 278 -17.68 16.03 8.51
CA ALA A 278 -17.73 17.13 7.57
C ALA A 278 -18.95 17.07 6.64
N MET A 279 -19.46 18.25 6.29
CA MET A 279 -20.40 18.49 5.22
C MET A 279 -19.75 19.45 4.22
N VAL A 280 -19.64 19.03 2.97
CA VAL A 280 -18.98 19.79 1.91
C VAL A 280 -19.99 20.06 0.82
N SER A 281 -20.35 21.32 0.69
CA SER A 281 -21.12 21.90 -0.40
C SER A 281 -20.33 23.09 -0.95
N GLY A 282 -20.80 23.66 -2.06
CA GLY A 282 -20.09 24.72 -2.79
C GLY A 282 -19.11 24.14 -3.81
N ASP A 283 -19.08 24.72 -5.01
CA ASP A 283 -18.31 24.19 -6.13
C ASP A 283 -16.80 24.41 -5.94
N LYS A 284 -15.97 23.50 -6.49
CA LYS A 284 -14.51 23.65 -6.53
C LYS A 284 -13.84 23.63 -5.15
N THR A 285 -14.24 22.69 -4.31
CA THR A 285 -13.62 22.48 -3.00
C THR A 285 -12.56 21.37 -3.05
N ALA A 286 -11.37 21.63 -2.51
CA ALA A 286 -10.28 20.65 -2.47
C ALA A 286 -9.73 20.41 -1.07
N PHE A 287 -9.49 19.15 -0.73
CA PHE A 287 -8.86 18.69 0.51
C PHE A 287 -7.56 17.95 0.21
N TYR A 288 -6.47 18.37 0.86
CA TYR A 288 -5.13 17.79 0.68
C TYR A 288 -4.59 17.28 2.01
N GLY A 289 -4.38 15.96 2.12
CA GLY A 289 -3.80 15.36 3.33
C GLY A 289 -4.67 15.50 4.59
N CYS A 290 -5.97 15.76 4.42
CA CYS A 290 -6.92 15.89 5.53
C CYS A 290 -7.38 14.52 6.06
N ALA A 291 -7.92 14.51 7.27
CA ALA A 291 -8.61 13.36 7.85
C ALA A 291 -10.05 13.67 8.22
N PHE A 292 -10.93 12.69 8.06
CA PHE A 292 -12.33 12.73 8.46
C PHE A 292 -12.63 11.48 9.28
N SER A 293 -13.03 11.66 10.53
CA SER A 293 -13.22 10.55 11.47
C SER A 293 -14.62 10.56 12.08
N GLY A 294 -15.35 9.47 11.88
CA GLY A 294 -16.68 9.25 12.44
C GLY A 294 -17.09 7.78 12.38
N LEU A 295 -18.39 7.50 12.44
CA LEU A 295 -18.91 6.13 12.34
C LEU A 295 -20.04 6.00 11.31
N GLN A 296 -21.18 6.65 11.54
CA GLN A 296 -22.26 6.73 10.57
C GLN A 296 -22.29 8.14 9.98
N ASP A 297 -22.40 8.23 8.66
CA ASP A 297 -22.54 9.49 7.93
C ASP A 297 -21.35 10.44 8.16
N THR A 298 -20.11 9.94 8.11
CA THR A 298 -18.90 10.72 8.46
C THR A 298 -18.65 11.92 7.54
N LEU A 299 -18.74 11.72 6.22
CA LEU A 299 -18.50 12.75 5.22
C LEU A 299 -19.72 12.86 4.31
N LEU A 300 -20.44 13.98 4.44
CA LEU A 300 -21.45 14.41 3.49
C LEU A 300 -20.79 15.22 2.38
N ASP A 301 -20.49 14.55 1.28
CA ASP A 301 -20.01 15.13 0.03
C ASP A 301 -21.22 15.54 -0.84
N ASP A 302 -21.77 16.72 -0.52
CA ASP A 302 -23.10 17.18 -0.92
C ASP A 302 -23.18 17.63 -2.39
N ASN A 303 -23.11 18.92 -2.70
CA ASN A 303 -23.27 19.43 -4.05
C ASN A 303 -22.07 20.30 -4.45
N GLY A 304 -21.49 20.02 -5.61
CA GLY A 304 -20.29 20.69 -6.12
C GLY A 304 -19.29 19.70 -6.73
N LYS A 305 -18.27 20.24 -7.39
CA LYS A 305 -17.08 19.50 -7.84
C LYS A 305 -16.05 19.50 -6.74
N HIS A 306 -15.71 18.33 -6.22
CA HIS A 306 -14.79 18.21 -5.09
C HIS A 306 -13.57 17.33 -5.42
N TYR A 307 -12.44 17.66 -4.81
CA TYR A 307 -11.21 16.89 -4.93
C TYR A 307 -10.64 16.54 -3.57
N PHE A 308 -10.52 15.24 -3.28
CA PHE A 308 -9.88 14.74 -2.07
C PHE A 308 -8.60 14.03 -2.47
N LYS A 309 -7.44 14.57 -2.09
CA LYS A 309 -6.13 14.00 -2.42
C LYS A 309 -5.35 13.65 -1.17
N LEU A 310 -4.85 12.41 -1.08
CA LEU A 310 -4.09 11.91 0.07
C LEU A 310 -4.84 11.99 1.42
N CYS A 311 -6.17 12.07 1.38
CA CYS A 311 -7.00 12.13 2.58
C CYS A 311 -7.17 10.75 3.24
N THR A 312 -7.46 10.74 4.54
CA THR A 312 -7.93 9.55 5.26
C THR A 312 -9.38 9.74 5.69
N ILE A 313 -10.26 8.82 5.31
CA ILE A 313 -11.69 8.90 5.65
C ILE A 313 -12.06 7.63 6.41
N GLU A 314 -12.51 7.77 7.65
CA GLU A 314 -12.82 6.67 8.55
C GLU A 314 -14.29 6.63 8.94
N GLY A 315 -14.92 5.46 8.77
CA GLY A 315 -16.30 5.22 9.21
C GLY A 315 -16.76 3.78 9.01
N ALA A 316 -18.04 3.52 9.23
CA ALA A 316 -18.65 2.19 9.19
C ALA A 316 -19.93 2.13 8.33
N MET A 317 -20.83 3.11 8.46
CA MET A 317 -22.15 3.10 7.82
C MET A 317 -22.32 4.35 6.96
N ASP A 318 -22.56 4.17 5.66
CA ASP A 318 -22.76 5.24 4.67
C ASP A 318 -21.78 6.40 4.82
N PHE A 319 -20.54 6.10 5.20
CA PHE A 319 -19.69 7.12 5.79
C PHE A 319 -19.09 8.09 4.76
N ILE A 320 -19.27 7.81 3.46
CA ILE A 320 -19.10 8.75 2.36
C ILE A 320 -20.40 8.80 1.57
N PHE A 321 -21.17 9.87 1.69
CA PHE A 321 -22.50 9.96 1.08
C PHE A 321 -22.77 11.37 0.57
N GLY A 322 -23.80 11.51 -0.28
CA GLY A 322 -24.15 12.80 -0.88
C GLY A 322 -24.24 12.74 -2.40
N THR A 323 -24.22 13.90 -3.05
CA THR A 323 -24.47 14.06 -4.49
C THR A 323 -23.30 14.70 -5.24
N GLY A 324 -22.12 14.75 -4.64
CA GLY A 324 -20.96 15.44 -5.18
C GLY A 324 -20.45 14.83 -6.50
N GLN A 325 -19.82 15.68 -7.31
CA GLN A 325 -19.03 15.26 -8.45
C GLN A 325 -17.57 15.21 -8.02
N SER A 326 -17.11 14.05 -7.55
CA SER A 326 -15.93 14.01 -6.70
C SER A 326 -14.93 12.94 -7.11
N ILE A 327 -13.65 13.34 -7.11
CA ILE A 327 -12.52 12.40 -7.18
C ILE A 327 -11.85 12.32 -5.81
N TYR A 328 -11.79 11.09 -5.30
CA TYR A 328 -10.96 10.70 -4.18
C TYR A 328 -9.70 10.03 -4.75
N GLU A 329 -8.56 10.70 -4.69
CA GLU A 329 -7.31 10.24 -5.30
C GLU A 329 -6.23 9.95 -4.23
N GLU A 330 -5.67 8.74 -4.29
CA GLU A 330 -4.65 8.28 -3.33
C GLU A 330 -5.09 8.34 -1.86
N CYS A 331 -6.41 8.30 -1.63
CA CYS A 331 -6.99 8.31 -0.29
C CYS A 331 -6.87 6.95 0.40
N THR A 332 -6.80 6.98 1.73
CA THR A 332 -7.01 5.80 2.58
C THR A 332 -8.43 5.80 3.11
N ILE A 333 -9.20 4.80 2.72
CA ILE A 333 -10.56 4.56 3.18
C ILE A 333 -10.49 3.53 4.31
N LEU A 334 -10.71 3.98 5.55
CA LEU A 334 -10.54 3.20 6.77
C LEU A 334 -11.90 2.74 7.33
N VAL A 335 -12.18 1.47 7.20
CA VAL A 335 -13.48 0.88 7.57
C VAL A 335 -13.46 0.39 9.01
N ASN A 336 -14.44 0.83 9.81
CA ASN A 336 -14.63 0.46 11.21
C ASN A 336 -15.91 -0.38 11.45
N ALA A 337 -16.34 -1.13 10.43
CA ALA A 337 -17.50 -2.02 10.51
C ALA A 337 -17.31 -3.17 11.51
N GLY A 338 -16.11 -3.43 12.01
CA GLY A 338 -15.87 -4.41 13.08
C GLY A 338 -16.27 -3.91 14.46
N SER A 339 -16.62 -2.62 14.59
CA SER A 339 -17.09 -2.02 15.83
C SER A 339 -18.62 -1.99 15.95
N ILE A 340 -19.35 -2.12 14.85
CA ILE A 340 -20.82 -2.23 14.85
C ILE A 340 -21.26 -3.67 15.16
N ALA A 341 -22.53 -3.85 15.52
CA ALA A 341 -23.06 -5.17 15.90
C ALA A 341 -22.94 -6.20 14.75
N PRO A 342 -22.73 -7.50 15.04
CA PRO A 342 -22.38 -8.52 14.03
C PRO A 342 -23.37 -8.67 12.87
N ASP A 343 -24.64 -8.34 13.11
CA ASP A 343 -25.72 -8.45 12.13
C ASP A 343 -25.75 -7.28 11.14
N TYR A 344 -25.04 -6.19 11.43
CA TYR A 344 -24.94 -5.02 10.56
C TYR A 344 -23.63 -5.06 9.77
N GLY A 345 -23.75 -5.19 8.45
CA GLY A 345 -22.63 -4.95 7.54
C GLY A 345 -22.39 -3.45 7.36
N GLY A 346 -21.13 -3.04 7.17
CA GLY A 346 -20.78 -1.66 6.85
C GLY A 346 -21.07 -1.30 5.39
N TYR A 347 -21.12 0.00 5.11
CA TYR A 347 -21.24 0.56 3.76
C TYR A 347 -20.29 1.73 3.61
N ILE A 348 -19.40 1.66 2.61
CA ILE A 348 -18.44 2.74 2.36
C ILE A 348 -19.13 3.94 1.74
N THR A 349 -19.87 3.73 0.65
CA THR A 349 -20.53 4.83 -0.07
C THR A 349 -22.05 4.74 -0.07
N ALA A 350 -22.72 5.88 0.03
CA ALA A 350 -24.15 6.03 -0.27
C ALA A 350 -24.38 7.23 -1.22
N GLN A 351 -24.05 7.03 -2.51
CA GLN A 351 -24.09 8.11 -3.49
C GLN A 351 -25.54 8.37 -3.97
N GLY A 352 -25.90 9.64 -4.09
CA GLY A 352 -27.27 10.13 -4.24
C GLY A 352 -27.65 10.70 -5.61
N ARG A 353 -26.99 10.31 -6.70
CA ARG A 353 -27.38 10.75 -8.05
C ARG A 353 -28.80 10.32 -8.38
N SER A 354 -29.63 11.29 -8.75
CA SER A 354 -31.07 11.07 -9.00
C SER A 354 -31.43 11.17 -10.48
N ASP A 355 -30.71 11.95 -11.29
CA ASP A 355 -30.92 12.05 -12.74
C ASP A 355 -29.78 11.36 -13.52
N PRO A 356 -30.06 10.53 -14.54
CA PRO A 356 -29.04 9.90 -15.38
C PRO A 356 -28.23 10.89 -16.24
N ASN A 357 -28.66 12.15 -16.35
CA ASN A 357 -27.93 13.22 -17.05
C ASN A 357 -27.01 14.02 -16.13
N ASP A 358 -27.18 13.93 -14.80
CA ASP A 358 -26.32 14.67 -13.87
C ASP A 358 -24.86 14.19 -13.99
N PRO A 359 -23.87 15.08 -14.05
CA PRO A 359 -22.46 14.69 -14.17
C PRO A 359 -21.88 14.18 -12.85
N ASN A 360 -22.60 14.25 -11.74
CA ASN A 360 -22.13 13.86 -10.42
C ASN A 360 -21.90 12.36 -10.20
N GLY A 361 -21.15 12.01 -9.16
CA GLY A 361 -20.70 10.65 -8.90
C GLY A 361 -19.41 10.63 -8.11
N PHE A 362 -19.15 9.51 -7.44
CA PHE A 362 -17.92 9.34 -6.67
C PHE A 362 -16.94 8.43 -7.41
N VAL A 363 -15.72 8.92 -7.59
CA VAL A 363 -14.62 8.18 -8.24
C VAL A 363 -13.48 8.02 -7.26
N PHE A 364 -13.20 6.79 -6.86
CA PHE A 364 -12.08 6.42 -6.00
C PHE A 364 -10.93 5.91 -6.87
N LYS A 365 -9.89 6.72 -7.01
CA LYS A 365 -8.76 6.49 -7.91
C LYS A 365 -7.48 6.26 -7.13
N ASN A 366 -6.81 5.12 -7.37
CA ASN A 366 -5.56 4.76 -6.70
C ASN A 366 -5.68 4.73 -5.16
N CYS A 367 -6.88 4.48 -4.63
CA CYS A 367 -7.14 4.48 -3.20
C CYS A 367 -6.74 3.15 -2.54
N LYS A 368 -6.85 3.12 -1.21
CA LYS A 368 -6.70 1.90 -0.42
C LYS A 368 -7.85 1.75 0.56
N VAL A 369 -8.57 0.62 0.46
CA VAL A 369 -9.67 0.26 1.36
C VAL A 369 -9.20 -0.81 2.34
N ILE A 370 -9.05 -0.41 3.61
CA ILE A 370 -8.60 -1.25 4.72
C ILE A 370 -9.48 -1.05 5.94
N GLY A 371 -9.38 -1.94 6.92
CA GLY A 371 -10.15 -1.79 8.15
C GLY A 371 -10.51 -3.11 8.79
N THR A 372 -11.61 -3.10 9.53
CA THR A 372 -12.15 -4.25 10.27
C THR A 372 -13.63 -4.45 9.97
N GLY A 373 -14.13 -5.66 10.23
CA GLY A 373 -15.53 -6.04 9.96
C GLY A 373 -15.78 -6.44 8.51
N LYS A 374 -17.06 -6.56 8.17
CA LYS A 374 -17.53 -6.83 6.81
C LYS A 374 -18.27 -5.63 6.27
N THR A 375 -17.95 -5.24 5.04
CA THR A 375 -18.49 -4.03 4.43
C THR A 375 -18.82 -4.25 2.96
N PHE A 376 -19.83 -3.55 2.49
CA PHE A 376 -20.08 -3.29 1.08
C PHE A 376 -19.25 -2.08 0.63
N LEU A 377 -18.93 -2.05 -0.66
CA LEU A 377 -18.35 -0.90 -1.35
C LEU A 377 -19.34 0.26 -1.38
N GLY A 378 -20.63 -0.04 -1.47
CA GLY A 378 -21.66 0.98 -1.35
C GLY A 378 -23.07 0.46 -1.50
N ARG A 379 -24.01 1.35 -1.22
CA ARG A 379 -25.43 1.17 -1.50
C ARG A 379 -26.04 2.38 -2.21
N ALA A 380 -27.05 2.14 -3.04
CA ALA A 380 -27.68 3.20 -3.81
C ALA A 380 -28.63 4.05 -2.93
N TRP A 381 -28.23 5.28 -2.62
CA TRP A 381 -29.09 6.21 -1.87
C TRP A 381 -30.22 6.77 -2.74
N ARG A 382 -29.96 6.96 -4.04
CA ARG A 382 -30.93 7.41 -5.06
C ARG A 382 -30.85 6.54 -6.32
N SER A 383 -31.83 6.69 -7.21
CA SER A 383 -32.09 5.75 -8.32
C SER A 383 -30.97 5.62 -9.34
N ASN A 384 -30.23 6.70 -9.60
CA ASN A 384 -29.17 6.76 -10.61
C ASN A 384 -27.77 6.78 -9.98
N SER A 385 -27.64 6.24 -8.76
CA SER A 385 -26.41 6.26 -7.96
C SER A 385 -25.18 5.83 -8.79
N ARG A 386 -24.10 6.60 -8.73
CA ARG A 386 -22.89 6.36 -9.52
C ARG A 386 -21.62 6.36 -8.66
N VAL A 387 -20.95 5.22 -8.63
CA VAL A 387 -19.69 5.02 -7.90
C VAL A 387 -18.73 4.16 -8.72
N LEU A 388 -17.48 4.62 -8.87
CA LEU A 388 -16.41 3.89 -9.53
C LEU A 388 -15.22 3.73 -8.57
N PHE A 389 -14.80 2.48 -8.34
CA PHE A 389 -13.49 2.20 -7.77
C PHE A 389 -12.53 1.83 -8.90
N TYR A 390 -11.48 2.63 -9.09
CA TYR A 390 -10.48 2.45 -10.15
C TYR A 390 -9.08 2.33 -9.56
N LYS A 391 -8.35 1.26 -9.93
CA LYS A 391 -6.98 0.98 -9.45
C LYS A 391 -6.86 1.02 -7.92
N THR A 392 -7.93 0.63 -7.23
CA THR A 392 -8.01 0.71 -5.77
C THR A 392 -7.71 -0.65 -5.15
N SER A 393 -6.88 -0.66 -4.10
CA SER A 393 -6.56 -1.88 -3.34
C SER A 393 -7.66 -2.16 -2.32
N LEU A 394 -8.36 -3.29 -2.47
CA LEU A 394 -9.45 -3.75 -1.61
C LEU A 394 -8.99 -4.91 -0.71
N SER A 395 -9.11 -4.75 0.61
CA SER A 395 -8.84 -5.81 1.57
C SER A 395 -10.01 -6.80 1.74
N ASN A 396 -9.77 -7.94 2.38
CA ASN A 396 -10.74 -9.04 2.57
C ASN A 396 -11.94 -8.71 3.48
N ILE A 397 -12.12 -7.44 3.85
CA ILE A 397 -13.29 -6.93 4.53
C ILE A 397 -14.47 -6.71 3.58
N ILE A 398 -14.20 -6.55 2.28
CA ILE A 398 -15.25 -6.42 1.26
C ILE A 398 -16.03 -7.73 1.18
N VAL A 399 -17.36 -7.65 1.28
CA VAL A 399 -18.25 -8.80 1.12
C VAL A 399 -18.28 -9.25 -0.35
N PRO A 400 -18.43 -10.56 -0.63
CA PRO A 400 -18.37 -11.08 -2.00
C PRO A 400 -19.33 -10.39 -2.99
N GLN A 401 -20.52 -10.02 -2.52
CA GLN A 401 -21.55 -9.31 -3.28
C GLN A 401 -21.08 -7.92 -3.74
N GLY A 402 -20.20 -7.27 -2.98
CA GLY A 402 -19.64 -5.95 -3.25
C GLY A 402 -20.61 -4.78 -3.02
N TRP A 403 -21.82 -4.87 -3.54
CA TRP A 403 -22.76 -3.76 -3.63
C TRP A 403 -24.17 -4.14 -3.16
N ASP A 404 -24.95 -3.15 -2.73
CA ASP A 404 -26.38 -3.28 -2.41
C ASP A 404 -27.21 -2.24 -3.17
N ALA A 405 -28.30 -2.67 -3.80
CA ALA A 405 -29.23 -1.77 -4.50
C ALA A 405 -30.17 -1.03 -3.54
N TRP A 406 -30.16 -1.39 -2.25
CA TRP A 406 -31.04 -0.83 -1.22
C TRP A 406 -32.51 -0.89 -1.65
N ASN A 407 -33.18 0.26 -1.80
CA ASN A 407 -34.58 0.38 -2.16
C ASN A 407 -34.84 0.28 -3.67
N PHE A 408 -33.80 0.13 -4.49
CA PHE A 408 -33.86 0.06 -5.95
C PHE A 408 -33.67 -1.37 -6.48
N LYS A 409 -33.95 -2.39 -5.65
CA LYS A 409 -34.00 -3.78 -6.10
C LYS A 409 -35.06 -3.93 -7.19
N GLY A 410 -34.71 -4.54 -8.32
CA GLY A 410 -35.52 -4.61 -9.54
C GLY A 410 -35.44 -3.37 -10.45
N LYS A 411 -34.64 -2.37 -10.10
CA LYS A 411 -34.35 -1.16 -10.90
C LYS A 411 -32.83 -0.90 -10.98
N GLU A 412 -32.03 -1.95 -10.86
CA GLU A 412 -30.56 -1.86 -10.82
C GLU A 412 -29.96 -1.47 -12.17
N ASP A 413 -30.74 -1.50 -13.24
CA ASP A 413 -30.36 -1.02 -14.56
C ASP A 413 -30.00 0.47 -14.57
N GLN A 414 -30.58 1.26 -13.64
CA GLN A 414 -30.35 2.70 -13.48
C GLN A 414 -29.08 3.02 -12.67
N ILE A 415 -28.59 2.09 -11.86
CA ILE A 415 -27.43 2.27 -10.99
C ILE A 415 -26.14 2.05 -11.79
N THR A 416 -25.13 2.90 -11.55
CA THR A 416 -23.79 2.78 -12.14
C THR A 416 -22.74 2.51 -11.07
N PHE A 417 -22.66 1.26 -10.61
CA PHE A 417 -21.60 0.80 -9.72
C PHE A 417 -20.62 -0.08 -10.49
N SER A 418 -19.32 0.21 -10.34
CA SER A 418 -18.28 -0.49 -11.09
C SER A 418 -16.95 -0.53 -10.34
N GLU A 419 -16.23 -1.65 -10.49
CA GLU A 419 -14.84 -1.80 -10.10
C GLU A 419 -13.98 -2.04 -11.36
N GLN A 420 -12.91 -1.25 -11.53
CA GLN A 420 -11.98 -1.40 -12.65
C GLN A 420 -10.53 -1.43 -12.16
N ASP A 421 -9.78 -2.46 -12.59
CA ASP A 421 -8.37 -2.66 -12.23
C ASP A 421 -8.08 -2.64 -10.71
N CYS A 422 -9.08 -2.95 -9.88
CA CYS A 422 -8.90 -3.10 -8.43
C CYS A 422 -8.10 -4.36 -8.11
N ASP A 423 -7.30 -4.30 -7.06
CA ASP A 423 -6.49 -5.43 -6.58
C ASP A 423 -6.69 -5.68 -5.08
N GLY A 424 -6.00 -6.68 -4.53
CA GLY A 424 -6.11 -7.05 -3.11
C GLY A 424 -7.07 -8.20 -2.85
N SER A 425 -7.15 -8.63 -1.59
CA SER A 425 -7.87 -9.85 -1.19
C SER A 425 -9.39 -9.71 -1.19
N GLY A 426 -9.93 -8.49 -1.28
CA GLY A 426 -11.36 -8.20 -1.44
C GLY A 426 -11.79 -7.90 -2.87
N ALA A 427 -10.86 -7.85 -3.83
CA ALA A 427 -11.14 -7.48 -5.22
C ALA A 427 -11.60 -8.65 -6.11
N ASP A 428 -11.85 -9.84 -5.55
CA ASP A 428 -12.44 -10.94 -6.32
C ASP A 428 -13.88 -10.60 -6.69
N THR A 429 -14.12 -10.43 -7.99
CA THR A 429 -15.43 -10.05 -8.54
C THR A 429 -16.31 -11.25 -8.94
N SER A 430 -15.82 -12.49 -8.81
CA SER A 430 -16.53 -13.70 -9.26
C SER A 430 -17.89 -13.94 -8.59
N LYS A 431 -18.13 -13.32 -7.44
CA LYS A 431 -19.37 -13.40 -6.64
C LYS A 431 -20.08 -12.06 -6.48
N ARG A 432 -19.67 -11.03 -7.23
CA ARG A 432 -20.35 -9.73 -7.22
C ARG A 432 -21.79 -9.87 -7.67
N VAL A 433 -22.61 -8.92 -7.26
CA VAL A 433 -23.95 -8.77 -7.79
C VAL A 433 -23.93 -8.73 -9.32
N LYS A 434 -24.87 -9.43 -9.96
CA LYS A 434 -24.89 -9.58 -11.42
C LYS A 434 -25.12 -8.26 -12.18
N TRP A 435 -25.69 -7.27 -11.50
CA TRP A 435 -26.01 -5.95 -12.06
C TRP A 435 -24.86 -4.94 -11.94
N GLU A 436 -23.72 -5.32 -11.34
CA GLU A 436 -22.50 -4.49 -11.36
C GLU A 436 -22.15 -4.14 -12.82
N LYS A 437 -22.01 -2.85 -13.12
CA LYS A 437 -21.77 -2.38 -14.49
C LYS A 437 -20.32 -2.66 -14.89
N LYS A 438 -20.14 -3.12 -16.12
CA LYS A 438 -18.84 -3.17 -16.79
C LYS A 438 -18.77 -1.99 -17.77
N LEU A 439 -18.08 -0.94 -17.35
CA LEU A 439 -17.94 0.29 -18.13
C LEU A 439 -16.94 0.08 -19.29
N SER A 440 -17.14 0.81 -20.39
CA SER A 440 -16.15 0.83 -21.47
C SER A 440 -14.89 1.58 -21.04
N THR A 441 -13.76 1.27 -21.68
CA THR A 441 -12.49 1.95 -21.43
C THR A 441 -12.62 3.47 -21.54
N SER A 442 -13.33 3.97 -22.56
CA SER A 442 -13.56 5.41 -22.77
C SER A 442 -14.33 6.07 -21.62
N VAL A 443 -15.34 5.39 -21.08
CA VAL A 443 -16.12 5.92 -19.94
C VAL A 443 -15.25 5.92 -18.67
N VAL A 444 -14.49 4.86 -18.42
CA VAL A 444 -13.55 4.82 -17.29
C VAL A 444 -12.51 5.93 -17.40
N GLU A 445 -11.91 6.13 -18.57
CA GLU A 445 -10.96 7.21 -18.81
C GLU A 445 -11.60 8.58 -18.54
N SER A 446 -12.82 8.83 -19.04
CA SER A 446 -13.52 10.10 -18.81
C SER A 446 -13.84 10.38 -17.33
N LEU A 447 -14.18 9.35 -16.55
CA LEU A 447 -14.50 9.50 -15.12
C LEU A 447 -13.25 9.63 -14.25
N THR A 448 -12.11 9.07 -14.70
CA THR A 448 -10.87 9.01 -13.91
C THR A 448 -9.85 10.09 -14.28
N ASP A 449 -10.06 10.76 -15.42
CA ASP A 449 -9.35 11.96 -15.81
C ASP A 449 -9.73 13.14 -14.91
N LEU A 450 -8.78 14.04 -14.64
CA LEU A 450 -9.02 15.18 -13.77
C LEU A 450 -10.07 16.14 -14.35
N SER A 451 -10.24 16.18 -15.67
CA SER A 451 -11.28 16.95 -16.35
C SER A 451 -12.70 16.56 -15.90
N PHE A 452 -12.91 15.37 -15.33
CA PHE A 452 -14.18 15.00 -14.70
C PHE A 452 -14.60 16.03 -13.66
N ILE A 453 -13.68 16.63 -12.91
CA ILE A 453 -13.98 17.68 -11.93
C ILE A 453 -13.38 19.03 -12.29
N ASN A 454 -12.46 19.11 -13.26
CA ASN A 454 -11.60 20.25 -13.51
C ASN A 454 -11.77 20.84 -14.93
N THR A 455 -13.01 20.93 -15.43
CA THR A 455 -13.30 21.39 -16.81
C THR A 455 -12.82 22.82 -17.10
N ASP A 456 -12.88 23.70 -16.10
CA ASP A 456 -12.44 25.10 -16.16
C ASP A 456 -11.07 25.32 -15.51
N ASN A 457 -10.34 24.24 -15.28
CA ASN A 457 -8.96 24.27 -14.79
C ASN A 457 -8.77 24.88 -13.38
N TRP A 458 -9.82 24.93 -12.55
CA TRP A 458 -9.77 25.51 -11.21
C TRP A 458 -8.71 24.91 -10.28
N ILE A 459 -8.35 23.63 -10.43
CA ILE A 459 -7.32 22.98 -9.62
C ILE A 459 -5.94 23.61 -9.87
N ASN A 460 -5.61 23.94 -11.11
CA ASN A 460 -4.35 24.59 -11.46
C ASN A 460 -4.34 26.08 -11.09
N GLY A 461 -5.50 26.69 -10.88
CA GLY A 461 -5.67 28.06 -10.42
C GLY A 461 -5.63 28.22 -8.89
N GLN A 462 -5.49 27.12 -8.14
CA GLN A 462 -5.34 27.17 -6.69
C GLN A 462 -4.03 27.89 -6.31
N PRO A 463 -3.98 28.57 -5.15
CA PRO A 463 -2.85 29.40 -4.72
C PRO A 463 -1.50 28.67 -4.57
N PHE A 464 -1.43 27.34 -4.77
CA PHE A 464 -0.22 26.54 -4.63
C PHE A 464 -0.10 25.45 -5.71
N ILE A 465 1.09 25.28 -6.28
CA ILE A 465 1.47 24.10 -7.07
C ILE A 465 1.81 22.97 -6.07
N LEU A 466 0.83 22.14 -5.71
CA LEU A 466 1.02 21.05 -4.76
C LEU A 466 1.69 19.83 -5.43
N LEU A 467 2.99 19.68 -5.14
CA LEU A 467 3.82 18.46 -5.16
C LEU A 467 3.61 17.53 -6.37
N ASN A 468 4.42 17.77 -7.42
CA ASN A 468 4.77 16.77 -8.45
C ASN A 468 5.51 15.56 -7.85
#